data_AF-A0A0X1KQH5-F1
#
_entry.id   AF-A0A0X1KQH5-F1
#
_cell.length_a   1.000
_cell.length_b   1.000
_cell.length_c   1.000
_cell.angle_alpha   90.00
_cell.angle_beta   90.00
_cell.angle_gamma   90.00
#
_symmetry.space_group_name_H-M   'P 1'
#
loop_
_entity.id
_entity.type
_entity.pdbx_description
1 polymer ?
#
loop_
_entity_poly.entity_id
_entity_poly.type
_entity_poly.pdbx_seq_one_letter_code
_entity_poly.pdbx_strand_id
1 'polypeptide(L)'
;MRILAQFGKEDIAIVYLGETSKGNLVEFVEALQPPFPREEKWVLIVSTLNGCPVKCKMCDAGGSYAGVLDKDEILEQIDFMVKKRYPAGKVNTKKFKVQFARVGEPAFNHHVLEVLEELSFYDNLIPSISTVAPVGCDQFFEELLRIKDRFYKGRFQLQFSIHSTDRK
;
A
#
# COMPACT_ATOMS: atom_id res chain seq x y z
N MET A 1 -5.20 -1.01 -15.11
CA MET A 1 -5.64 -2.35 -14.66
C MET A 1 -7.06 -2.71 -15.09
N ARG A 2 -7.32 -4.01 -15.24
CA ARG A 2 -8.65 -4.62 -15.42
C ARG A 2 -9.15 -5.18 -14.08
N ILE A 3 -10.37 -4.83 -13.66
CA ILE A 3 -10.97 -5.39 -12.44
C ILE A 3 -11.64 -6.72 -12.76
N LEU A 4 -11.30 -7.75 -11.98
CA LEU A 4 -11.82 -9.11 -12.13
C LEU A 4 -12.97 -9.36 -11.16
N ALA A 5 -12.86 -8.86 -9.93
CA ALA A 5 -13.90 -8.97 -8.93
C ALA A 5 -13.81 -7.84 -7.88
N GLN A 6 -14.92 -7.60 -7.19
CA GLN A 6 -14.96 -6.72 -6.02
C GLN A 6 -15.85 -7.34 -4.94
N PHE A 7 -15.47 -7.20 -3.69
CA PHE A 7 -16.19 -7.74 -2.54
C PHE A 7 -16.15 -6.77 -1.36
N GLY A 8 -17.20 -6.72 -0.55
CA GLY A 8 -17.19 -5.94 0.70
C GLY A 8 -18.41 -5.05 0.87
N LYS A 9 -18.27 -4.04 1.74
CA LYS A 9 -19.32 -3.07 2.07
C LYS A 9 -18.78 -1.64 1.96
N GLU A 10 -19.55 -0.78 1.31
CA GLU A 10 -19.21 0.62 1.02
C GLU A 10 -18.90 1.46 2.27
N ASP A 11 -19.51 1.12 3.40
CA ASP A 11 -19.37 1.80 4.69
C ASP A 11 -18.26 1.23 5.59
N ILE A 12 -17.59 0.15 5.14
CA ILE A 12 -16.51 -0.51 5.90
C ILE A 12 -15.25 -0.63 5.03
N ALA A 13 -15.28 -1.51 4.04
CA ALA A 13 -14.16 -1.80 3.17
C ALA A 13 -14.61 -2.54 1.91
N ILE A 14 -13.95 -2.25 0.80
CA ILE A 14 -14.11 -2.95 -0.48
C ILE A 14 -12.75 -3.47 -0.90
N VAL A 15 -12.69 -4.77 -1.12
CA VAL A 15 -11.57 -5.49 -1.68
C VAL A 15 -11.77 -5.62 -3.18
N TYR A 16 -10.70 -5.37 -3.93
CA TYR A 16 -10.64 -5.51 -5.37
C TYR A 16 -9.63 -6.59 -5.72
N LEU A 17 -10.02 -7.45 -6.66
CA LEU A 17 -9.12 -8.32 -7.39
C LEU A 17 -8.96 -7.75 -8.80
N GLY A 18 -7.73 -7.45 -9.20
CA GLY A 18 -7.45 -6.88 -10.51
C GLY A 18 -6.21 -7.48 -11.17
N GLU A 19 -6.18 -7.33 -12.48
CA GLU A 19 -5.04 -7.67 -13.34
C GLU A 19 -4.38 -6.36 -13.77
N THR A 20 -3.09 -6.19 -13.45
CA THR A 20 -2.31 -4.99 -13.79
C THR A 20 -2.08 -4.90 -15.30
N SER A 21 -1.58 -3.76 -15.80
CA SER A 21 -1.19 -3.63 -17.21
C SER A 21 -0.15 -4.65 -17.67
N LYS A 22 0.62 -5.23 -16.75
CA LYS A 22 1.62 -6.27 -17.02
C LYS A 22 1.11 -7.71 -16.80
N GLY A 23 -0.17 -7.88 -16.50
CA GLY A 23 -0.80 -9.19 -16.32
C GLY A 23 -0.61 -9.81 -14.93
N ASN A 24 -0.07 -9.08 -13.96
CA ASN A 24 0.02 -9.57 -12.58
C ASN A 24 -1.35 -9.48 -11.90
N LEU A 25 -1.69 -10.51 -11.12
CA LEU A 25 -2.90 -10.50 -10.30
C LEU A 25 -2.59 -9.85 -8.95
N VAL A 26 -3.37 -8.84 -8.58
CA VAL A 26 -3.20 -8.09 -7.33
C VAL A 26 -4.51 -7.96 -6.58
N GLU A 27 -4.42 -8.07 -5.26
CA GLU A 27 -5.49 -7.68 -4.33
C GLU A 27 -5.17 -6.29 -3.78
N PHE A 28 -6.18 -5.43 -3.65
CA PHE A 28 -6.04 -4.11 -3.05
C PHE A 28 -7.38 -3.64 -2.49
N VAL A 29 -7.34 -2.73 -1.52
CA VAL A 29 -8.49 -2.43 -0.67
C VAL A 29 -8.65 -0.93 -0.49
N GLU A 30 -9.88 -0.45 -0.56
CA GLU A 30 -10.24 0.83 0.06
C GLU A 30 -11.06 0.56 1.33
N ALA A 31 -10.78 1.32 2.38
CA ALA A 31 -11.40 1.15 3.68
C ALA A 31 -11.73 2.49 4.33
N LEU A 32 -12.84 2.48 5.07
CA LEU A 32 -13.23 3.52 6.01
C LEU A 32 -12.92 3.04 7.44
N GLN A 33 -12.82 3.99 8.36
CA GLN A 33 -12.73 3.69 9.79
C GLN A 33 -13.96 4.26 10.49
N PRO A 34 -15.05 3.49 10.64
CA PRO A 34 -16.19 3.93 11.41
C PRO A 34 -15.78 4.44 12.80
N PRO A 35 -16.38 5.54 13.30
CA PRO A 35 -17.49 6.29 12.72
C PRO A 35 -17.07 7.37 11.71
N PHE A 36 -15.79 7.45 11.32
CA PHE A 36 -15.30 8.49 10.41
C PHE A 36 -15.76 8.22 8.96
N PRO A 37 -16.47 9.17 8.32
CA PRO A 37 -16.80 9.06 6.91
C PRO A 37 -15.56 9.30 6.03
N ARG A 38 -15.69 9.04 4.72
CA ARG A 38 -14.57 9.13 3.75
C ARG A 38 -13.93 10.50 3.68
N GLU A 39 -14.70 11.55 3.90
CA GLU A 39 -14.25 12.94 3.91
C GLU A 39 -13.34 13.23 5.11
N GLU A 40 -13.49 12.47 6.21
CA GLU A 40 -12.63 12.58 7.39
C GLU A 40 -11.39 11.67 7.28
N LYS A 41 -11.59 10.42 6.89
CA LYS A 41 -10.51 9.43 6.76
C LYS A 41 -10.81 8.39 5.70
N TRP A 42 -9.85 8.18 4.81
CA TRP A 42 -9.92 7.16 3.76
C TRP A 42 -8.58 6.44 3.67
N VAL A 43 -8.62 5.11 3.66
CA VAL A 43 -7.42 4.27 3.69
C VAL A 43 -7.41 3.40 2.45
N LEU A 44 -6.36 3.52 1.65
CA LEU A 44 -6.02 2.59 0.58
C LEU A 44 -4.98 1.61 1.09
N ILE A 45 -5.13 0.33 0.78
CA ILE A 45 -4.17 -0.72 1.14
C ILE A 45 -3.79 -1.44 -0.14
N VAL A 46 -2.52 -1.34 -0.53
CA VAL A 46 -2.03 -1.80 -1.83
C VAL A 46 -0.99 -2.90 -1.70
N SER A 47 -0.90 -3.71 -2.75
CA SER A 47 0.09 -4.75 -2.91
C SER A 47 1.37 -4.19 -3.51
N THR A 48 2.51 -4.71 -3.07
CA THR A 48 3.85 -4.29 -3.50
C THR A 48 4.59 -5.40 -4.24
N LEU A 49 4.19 -6.65 -4.07
CA LEU A 49 4.78 -7.82 -4.73
C LEU A 49 3.67 -8.71 -5.31
N ASN A 50 4.01 -9.53 -6.29
CA ASN A 50 3.15 -10.62 -6.74
C ASN A 50 3.42 -11.86 -5.87
N GLY A 51 2.65 -12.01 -4.79
CA GLY A 51 2.93 -12.97 -3.71
C GLY A 51 3.96 -12.43 -2.70
N CYS A 52 4.47 -13.26 -1.79
CA CYS A 52 5.45 -12.80 -0.80
C CYS A 52 6.47 -13.90 -0.41
N PRO A 53 7.79 -13.64 -0.54
CA PRO A 53 8.80 -14.64 -0.25
C PRO A 53 9.09 -14.81 1.25
N VAL A 54 8.53 -13.96 2.12
CA VAL A 54 8.78 -14.00 3.59
C VAL A 54 8.16 -15.23 4.24
N LYS A 55 7.02 -15.73 3.73
CA LYS A 55 6.33 -16.93 4.23
C LYS A 55 5.98 -16.89 5.73
N CYS A 56 5.53 -15.74 6.23
CA CYS A 56 4.97 -15.62 7.59
C CYS A 56 3.83 -16.65 7.78
N LYS A 57 3.89 -17.49 8.82
CA LYS A 57 2.96 -18.63 9.00
C LYS A 57 1.48 -18.26 9.12
N MET A 58 1.20 -17.05 9.60
CA MET A 58 -0.15 -16.50 9.74
C MET A 58 -0.64 -15.73 8.51
N CYS A 59 0.18 -15.62 7.46
CA CYS A 59 -0.09 -14.79 6.29
C CYS A 59 -0.39 -15.65 5.06
N ASP A 60 -1.52 -15.38 4.42
CA ASP A 60 -1.95 -16.08 3.21
C ASP A 60 -1.12 -15.71 1.96
N ALA A 61 -0.44 -14.56 1.98
CA ALA A 61 0.42 -14.12 0.88
C ALA A 61 1.68 -14.98 0.67
N GLY A 62 2.03 -15.85 1.62
CA GLY A 62 3.23 -16.68 1.58
C GLY A 62 3.16 -17.91 0.67
N GLY A 63 2.02 -18.16 0.00
CA GLY A 63 1.81 -19.37 -0.81
C GLY A 63 2.70 -19.44 -2.06
N SER A 64 2.89 -18.31 -2.75
CA SER A 64 3.75 -18.20 -3.94
C SER A 64 4.44 -16.84 -4.00
N TYR A 65 5.46 -16.73 -4.85
CA TYR A 65 6.12 -15.46 -5.17
C TYR A 65 6.54 -15.47 -6.64
N ALA A 66 6.12 -14.44 -7.37
CA ALA A 66 6.33 -14.30 -8.81
C ALA A 66 7.07 -13.01 -9.20
N GLY A 67 7.55 -12.23 -8.22
CA GLY A 67 8.37 -11.04 -8.46
C GLY A 67 7.83 -9.76 -7.81
N VAL A 68 8.54 -8.67 -8.08
CA VAL A 68 8.15 -7.32 -7.66
C VAL A 68 7.09 -6.76 -8.61
N LEU A 69 6.18 -5.94 -8.08
CA LEU A 69 5.33 -5.08 -8.91
C LEU A 69 6.11 -3.81 -9.23
N ASP A 70 6.06 -3.33 -10.46
CA ASP A 70 6.71 -2.06 -10.76
C ASP A 70 5.92 -0.84 -10.23
N LYS A 71 6.49 0.35 -10.42
CA LYS A 71 5.88 1.61 -10.01
C LYS A 71 4.47 1.80 -10.59
N ASP A 72 4.30 1.53 -11.88
CA ASP A 72 3.03 1.76 -12.58
C ASP A 72 1.96 0.78 -12.11
N GLU A 73 2.32 -0.49 -11.86
CA GLU A 73 1.43 -1.51 -11.32
C GLU A 73 0.94 -1.19 -9.90
N ILE A 74 1.78 -0.57 -9.07
CA ILE A 74 1.38 -0.10 -7.73
C ILE A 74 0.49 1.14 -7.87
N LEU A 75 0.86 2.10 -8.72
CA LEU A 75 0.06 3.30 -8.96
C LEU A 75 -1.30 2.97 -9.55
N GLU A 76 -1.41 1.98 -10.43
CA GLU A 76 -2.68 1.53 -11.01
C GLU A 76 -3.73 1.17 -9.95
N GLN A 77 -3.31 0.51 -8.86
CA GLN A 77 -4.19 0.15 -7.75
C GLN A 77 -4.73 1.41 -7.06
N ILE A 78 -3.86 2.37 -6.79
CA ILE A 78 -4.19 3.65 -6.13
C ILE A 78 -5.10 4.47 -7.05
N ASP A 79 -4.68 4.67 -8.29
CA ASP A 79 -5.37 5.43 -9.32
C ASP A 79 -6.77 4.91 -9.57
N PHE A 80 -6.94 3.59 -9.63
CA PHE A 80 -8.27 3.00 -9.80
C PHE A 80 -9.21 3.44 -8.67
N MET A 81 -8.77 3.30 -7.41
CA MET A 81 -9.59 3.65 -6.25
C MET A 81 -9.84 5.16 -6.19
N VAL A 82 -8.82 5.98 -6.47
CA VAL A 82 -8.94 7.45 -6.53
C VAL A 82 -9.90 7.88 -7.61
N LYS A 83 -9.74 7.43 -8.86
CA LYS A 83 -10.61 7.82 -9.98
C LYS A 83 -12.05 7.36 -9.80
N LYS A 84 -12.26 6.20 -9.15
CA LYS A 84 -13.62 5.70 -8.82
C LYS A 84 -14.35 6.63 -7.84
N ARG A 85 -13.67 7.20 -6.85
CA ARG A 85 -14.28 8.06 -5.80
C ARG A 85 -14.22 9.55 -6.10
N TYR A 86 -13.14 9.98 -6.72
CA TYR A 86 -12.82 11.36 -7.04
C TYR A 86 -12.42 11.46 -8.52
N PRO A 87 -13.36 11.39 -9.47
CA PRO A 87 -13.05 11.39 -10.91
C PRO A 87 -12.27 12.62 -11.38
N ALA A 88 -12.42 13.76 -10.68
CA ALA A 88 -11.66 14.98 -10.93
C ALA A 88 -10.21 14.95 -10.39
N GLY A 89 -9.75 13.83 -9.82
CA GLY A 89 -8.40 13.65 -9.27
C GLY A 89 -8.15 14.33 -7.92
N LYS A 90 -9.06 15.20 -7.46
CA LYS A 90 -8.94 15.91 -6.19
C LYS A 90 -9.52 15.08 -5.04
N VAL A 91 -8.64 14.47 -4.24
CA VAL A 91 -9.01 13.68 -3.05
C VAL A 91 -9.42 14.60 -1.91
N ASN A 92 -10.73 14.86 -1.79
CA ASN A 92 -11.30 15.71 -0.74
C ASN A 92 -11.52 14.92 0.57
N THR A 93 -10.42 14.46 1.16
CA THR A 93 -10.40 13.71 2.43
C THR A 93 -9.41 14.36 3.40
N LYS A 94 -9.75 14.59 4.67
CA LYS A 94 -8.80 15.20 5.62
C LYS A 94 -7.58 14.31 5.91
N LYS A 95 -7.80 13.01 6.09
CA LYS A 95 -6.74 12.01 6.30
C LYS A 95 -6.76 10.96 5.19
N PHE A 96 -6.06 11.26 4.10
CA PHE A 96 -5.89 10.30 3.01
C PHE A 96 -4.70 9.41 3.32
N LYS A 97 -4.90 8.11 3.53
CA LYS A 97 -3.84 7.18 3.95
C LYS A 97 -3.62 6.14 2.86
N VAL A 98 -2.37 5.94 2.44
CA VAL A 98 -1.97 4.83 1.56
C VAL A 98 -1.07 3.90 2.35
N GLN A 99 -1.49 2.64 2.50
CA GLN A 99 -0.78 1.60 3.23
C GLN A 99 -0.20 0.57 2.25
N PHE A 100 1.12 0.40 2.31
CA PHE A 100 1.84 -0.65 1.60
C PHE A 100 1.87 -1.87 2.52
N ALA A 101 0.76 -2.62 2.55
CA ALA A 101 0.51 -3.66 3.56
C ALA A 101 -0.47 -4.76 3.12
N ARG A 102 -0.78 -4.89 1.82
CA ARG A 102 -1.73 -5.90 1.31
C ARG A 102 -1.03 -7.22 1.02
N VAL A 103 -0.38 -7.34 -0.14
CA VAL A 103 0.47 -8.47 -0.51
C VAL A 103 1.90 -7.98 -0.73
N GLY A 104 2.85 -8.70 -0.15
CA GLY A 104 4.28 -8.43 -0.30
C GLY A 104 4.93 -7.71 0.89
N GLU A 105 6.26 -7.75 0.91
CA GLU A 105 7.11 -6.99 1.82
C GLU A 105 7.63 -5.74 1.08
N PRO A 106 7.20 -4.52 1.44
CA PRO A 106 7.59 -3.30 0.74
C PRO A 106 9.10 -3.09 0.66
N ALA A 107 9.87 -3.49 1.67
CA ALA A 107 11.32 -3.32 1.68
C ALA A 107 12.06 -4.18 0.63
N PHE A 108 11.40 -5.19 0.05
CA PHE A 108 11.92 -5.94 -1.09
C PHE A 108 11.65 -5.29 -2.45
N ASN A 109 10.96 -4.13 -2.48
CA ASN A 109 10.60 -3.47 -3.72
C ASN A 109 10.93 -1.97 -3.70
N HIS A 110 12.05 -1.59 -4.31
CA HIS A 110 12.47 -0.18 -4.41
C HIS A 110 11.49 0.68 -5.21
N HIS A 111 10.65 0.12 -6.09
CA HIS A 111 9.62 0.89 -6.79
C HIS A 111 8.60 1.53 -5.83
N VAL A 112 8.45 1.02 -4.60
CA VAL A 112 7.65 1.67 -3.55
C VAL A 112 8.18 3.08 -3.25
N LEU A 113 9.49 3.31 -3.31
CA LEU A 113 10.11 4.62 -3.08
C LEU A 113 9.72 5.60 -4.21
N GLU A 114 9.76 5.14 -5.46
CA GLU A 114 9.32 5.94 -6.61
C GLU A 114 7.83 6.29 -6.52
N VAL A 115 6.99 5.34 -6.09
CA VAL A 115 5.55 5.59 -5.84
C VAL A 115 5.38 6.64 -4.75
N LEU A 116 6.17 6.59 -3.67
CA LEU A 116 6.11 7.60 -2.62
C LEU A 116 6.53 8.99 -3.13
N GLU A 117 7.49 9.09 -4.03
CA GLU A 117 7.80 10.39 -4.64
C GLU A 117 6.67 10.88 -5.54
N GLU A 118 6.10 10.00 -6.37
CA GLU A 118 4.97 10.35 -7.25
C GLU A 118 3.77 10.82 -6.45
N LEU A 119 3.40 10.13 -5.36
CA LEU A 119 2.24 10.50 -4.54
C LEU A 119 2.43 11.78 -3.70
N SER A 120 3.62 12.40 -3.75
CA SER A 120 3.93 13.58 -2.93
C SER A 120 3.08 14.81 -3.26
N PHE A 121 2.43 14.84 -4.43
CA PHE A 121 1.49 15.91 -4.81
C PHE A 121 0.21 15.94 -3.96
N TYR A 122 -0.11 14.87 -3.24
CA TYR A 122 -1.22 14.86 -2.28
C TYR A 122 -0.78 15.46 -0.94
N ASP A 123 -1.17 16.72 -0.70
CA ASP A 123 -0.85 17.47 0.53
C ASP A 123 -1.39 16.80 1.81
N ASN A 124 -2.54 16.13 1.71
CA ASN A 124 -3.25 15.45 2.79
C ASN A 124 -2.87 13.96 2.94
N LEU A 125 -1.92 13.48 2.14
CA LEU A 125 -1.52 12.07 2.16
C LEU A 125 -0.70 11.73 3.41
N ILE A 126 -0.97 10.55 3.95
CA ILE A 126 -0.22 9.90 5.02
C ILE A 126 0.21 8.53 4.48
N PRO A 127 1.39 8.39 3.86
CA PRO A 127 1.89 7.09 3.49
C PRO A 127 2.23 6.27 4.74
N SER A 128 2.07 4.95 4.61
CA SER A 128 2.32 4.00 5.68
C SER A 128 3.01 2.76 5.15
N ILE A 129 4.22 2.50 5.62
CA ILE A 129 4.98 1.28 5.31
C ILE A 129 4.79 0.28 6.45
N SER A 130 4.39 -0.95 6.14
CA SER A 130 4.37 -2.08 7.07
C SER A 130 5.43 -3.09 6.63
N THR A 131 6.36 -3.42 7.52
CA THR A 131 7.53 -4.24 7.17
C THR A 131 7.87 -5.25 8.27
N VAL A 132 8.39 -6.41 7.88
CA VAL A 132 9.06 -7.36 8.78
C VAL A 132 10.52 -6.97 9.06
N ALA A 133 10.99 -5.85 8.50
CA ALA A 133 12.39 -5.40 8.55
C ALA A 133 13.37 -6.49 8.08
N PRO A 134 13.25 -6.95 6.83
CA PRO A 134 14.12 -8.00 6.31
C PRO A 134 15.59 -7.58 6.32
N VAL A 135 16.47 -8.54 6.61
CA VAL A 135 17.93 -8.35 6.58
C VAL A 135 18.39 -8.01 5.17
N GLY A 136 19.29 -7.03 5.04
CA GLY A 136 19.89 -6.63 3.75
C GLY A 136 19.11 -5.54 3.01
N CYS A 137 18.08 -4.95 3.62
CA CYS A 137 17.27 -3.88 3.06
C CYS A 137 17.63 -2.49 3.63
N ASP A 138 18.82 -2.31 4.19
CA ASP A 138 19.26 -1.04 4.81
C ASP A 138 19.17 0.15 3.84
N GLN A 139 19.56 -0.05 2.57
CA GLN A 139 19.48 0.98 1.53
C GLN A 139 18.04 1.47 1.30
N PHE A 140 17.07 0.57 1.28
CA PHE A 140 15.65 0.92 1.16
C PHE A 140 15.23 1.85 2.31
N PHE A 141 15.62 1.53 3.54
CA PHE A 141 15.23 2.32 4.72
C PHE A 141 15.96 3.67 4.79
N GLU A 142 17.21 3.74 4.37
CA GLU A 142 17.95 5.01 4.25
C GLU A 142 17.29 5.95 3.24
N GLU A 143 16.89 5.43 2.09
CA GLU A 143 16.22 6.22 1.06
C GLU A 143 14.79 6.59 1.46
N LEU A 144 14.06 5.67 2.10
CA LEU A 144 12.75 5.92 2.69
C LEU A 144 12.80 7.08 3.69
N LEU A 145 13.85 7.13 4.53
CA LEU A 145 14.05 8.23 5.47
C LEU A 145 14.21 9.57 4.76
N ARG A 146 15.00 9.62 3.67
CA ARG A 146 15.19 10.83 2.86
C ARG A 146 13.87 11.30 2.23
N ILE A 147 13.12 10.39 1.61
CA ILE A 147 11.80 10.69 1.01
C ILE A 147 10.82 11.18 2.08
N LYS A 148 10.76 10.51 3.23
CA LYS A 148 9.93 10.93 4.37
C LYS A 148 10.26 12.36 4.81
N ASP A 149 11.54 12.67 5.01
CA ASP A 149 11.96 13.99 5.51
C ASP A 149 11.74 15.09 4.48
N ARG A 150 11.86 14.78 3.19
CA ARG A 150 11.63 15.71 2.09
C ARG A 150 10.14 16.01 1.86
N PHE A 151 9.29 14.99 1.86
CA PHE A 151 7.90 15.13 1.40
C PHE A 151 6.84 14.94 2.48
N TYR A 152 7.11 14.11 3.50
CA TYR A 152 6.10 13.59 4.43
C TYR A 152 6.38 13.92 5.89
N LYS A 153 7.12 15.00 6.16
CA LYS A 153 7.48 15.42 7.52
C LYS A 153 6.21 15.67 8.36
N GLY A 154 6.08 14.95 9.47
CA GLY A 154 4.90 15.02 10.36
C GLY A 154 3.68 14.24 9.87
N ARG A 155 3.75 13.57 8.72
CA ARG A 155 2.63 12.87 8.07
C ARG A 155 3.06 11.56 7.41
N PHE A 156 3.87 10.76 8.10
CA PHE A 156 4.33 9.44 7.66
C PHE A 156 4.17 8.42 8.79
N GLN A 157 3.82 7.17 8.47
CA GLN A 157 3.73 6.09 9.45
C GLN A 157 4.63 4.91 9.06
N LEU A 158 5.48 4.46 10.00
CA LEU A 158 6.21 3.20 9.88
C LEU A 158 5.64 2.19 10.87
N GLN A 159 5.39 0.96 10.40
CA GLN A 159 4.85 -0.13 11.21
C GLN A 159 5.75 -1.35 11.07
N PHE A 160 6.04 -2.00 12.20
CA PHE A 160 6.81 -3.24 12.23
C PHE A 160 5.91 -4.44 12.55
N SER A 161 6.01 -5.45 11.71
CA SER A 161 5.36 -6.75 11.84
C SER A 161 6.16 -7.67 12.76
N ILE A 162 6.20 -7.35 14.07
CA ILE A 162 7.05 -8.05 15.05
C ILE A 162 6.49 -9.44 15.41
N HIS A 163 5.18 -9.52 15.67
CA HIS A 163 4.38 -10.74 15.89
C HIS A 163 4.85 -11.75 16.97
N SER A 164 5.95 -11.50 17.67
CA SER A 164 6.41 -12.23 18.85
C SER A 164 7.02 -11.26 19.89
N THR A 165 7.13 -11.70 21.13
CA THR A 165 7.82 -10.96 22.20
C THR A 165 9.22 -11.51 22.52
N ASP A 166 9.59 -12.63 21.89
CA ASP A 166 10.91 -13.23 21.98
C ASP A 166 11.37 -13.78 20.60
N ARG A 167 12.58 -14.35 20.57
CA ARG A 167 13.17 -14.92 19.35
C ARG A 167 12.83 -16.40 19.12
N LYS A 168 12.08 -17.03 20.03
CA LYS A 168 11.90 -18.49 20.06
C LYS A 168 10.70 -18.94 19.24
#